data_AF-A0A6P2FGI0-F1
#
_entry.id   AF-A0A6P2FGI0-F1
#
_cell.length_a   1.000
_cell.length_b   1.000
_cell.length_c   1.000
_cell.angle_alpha   90.00
_cell.angle_beta   90.00
_cell.angle_gamma   90.00
#
_symmetry.space_group_name_H-M   'P 1'
#
loop_
_entity.id
_entity.type
_entity.pdbx_description
1 polymer ?
#
loop_
_entity_poly.entity_id
_entity_poly.type
_entity_poly.pdbx_seq_one_letter_code
_entity_poly.pdbx_strand_id
1 'polypeptide(L)'
;MMPHSPFEPRHVFVYGTLRRGGRNDIARFRPAPRYVAEAVIRGTLYDLGSYPGAVLGGSDELVGEIYAIAPALEALLDQLEEVRPDDGGEYIKREVWVQAGSTELLCLVYEIHPDRIAGRRVIASGDWFDRAVPFS
;
A
#
# COMPACT_ATOMS: atom_id res chain seq x y z
N MET A 1 -14.17 8.01 -22.31
CA MET A 1 -14.03 7.98 -20.85
C MET A 1 -14.97 6.88 -20.37
N MET A 2 -14.42 5.69 -20.08
CA MET A 2 -15.27 4.56 -19.70
C MET A 2 -15.77 4.78 -18.27
N PRO A 3 -17.08 4.69 -18.00
CA PRO A 3 -17.59 4.76 -16.63
C PRO A 3 -17.08 3.55 -15.86
N HIS A 4 -16.40 3.79 -14.73
CA HIS A 4 -16.05 2.72 -13.79
C HIS A 4 -17.34 2.00 -13.40
N SER A 5 -17.42 0.71 -13.71
CA SER A 5 -18.60 -0.09 -13.44
C SER A 5 -18.73 -0.23 -11.92
N PRO A 6 -19.93 -0.09 -11.31
CA PRO A 6 -20.12 -0.20 -9.86
C PRO A 6 -19.83 -1.61 -9.29
N PHE A 7 -19.34 -2.53 -10.13
CA PHE A 7 -19.08 -3.94 -9.84
C PHE A 7 -17.68 -4.42 -10.21
N GLU A 8 -16.79 -3.54 -10.70
CA GLU A 8 -15.40 -3.97 -10.93
C GLU A 8 -14.72 -4.21 -9.58
N PRO A 9 -14.19 -5.43 -9.32
CA PRO A 9 -13.50 -5.71 -8.07
C PRO A 9 -12.30 -4.76 -7.96
N ARG A 10 -12.34 -3.90 -6.95
CA ARG A 10 -11.26 -2.95 -6.69
C ARG A 10 -10.12 -3.70 -6.02
N HIS A 11 -8.89 -3.42 -6.45
CA HIS A 11 -7.70 -4.03 -5.88
C HIS A 11 -6.95 -3.00 -5.04
N VAL A 12 -6.27 -3.47 -4.00
CA VAL A 12 -5.32 -2.69 -3.22
C VAL A 12 -3.99 -3.43 -3.19
N PHE A 13 -2.91 -2.70 -3.34
CA PHE A 13 -1.55 -3.18 -3.14
C PHE A 13 -1.06 -2.70 -1.77
N VAL A 14 -0.69 -3.64 -0.91
CA VAL A 14 -0.19 -3.38 0.44
C VAL A 14 1.27 -3.78 0.56
N TYR A 15 2.11 -2.90 1.11
CA TYR A 15 3.57 -3.07 1.15
C TYR A 15 4.16 -3.06 2.57
N GLY A 16 3.30 -2.93 3.59
CA GLY A 16 3.72 -2.65 4.97
C GLY A 16 2.92 -3.40 6.03
N THR A 17 2.49 -2.69 7.07
CA THR A 17 1.80 -3.30 8.22
C THR A 17 0.47 -3.98 7.89
N LEU A 18 -0.12 -3.66 6.73
CA LEU A 18 -1.32 -4.29 6.19
C LEU A 18 -1.05 -5.65 5.52
N ARG A 19 0.20 -5.97 5.16
CA ARG A 19 0.54 -7.28 4.61
C ARG A 19 0.30 -8.40 5.62
N ARG A 20 0.18 -9.63 5.12
CA ARG A 20 0.02 -10.83 5.94
C ARG A 20 1.08 -10.92 7.04
N GLY A 21 0.67 -11.19 8.27
CA GLY A 21 1.57 -11.25 9.43
C GLY A 21 1.99 -9.87 9.98
N GLY A 22 1.60 -8.78 9.32
CA GLY A 22 1.76 -7.43 9.83
C GLY A 22 0.84 -7.14 11.01
N ARG A 23 1.18 -6.11 11.79
CA ARG A 23 0.37 -5.71 12.96
C ARG A 23 -1.07 -5.32 12.58
N ASN A 24 -1.24 -4.77 11.38
CA ASN A 24 -2.52 -4.34 10.81
C ASN A 24 -2.95 -5.29 9.66
N ASP A 25 -2.55 -6.58 9.70
CA ASP A 25 -2.83 -7.55 8.65
C ASP A 25 -4.26 -7.42 8.09
N ILE A 26 -4.34 -7.13 6.79
CA ILE A 26 -5.57 -6.76 6.12
C ILE A 26 -6.62 -7.87 6.16
N ALA A 27 -6.21 -9.13 6.28
CA ALA A 27 -7.11 -10.29 6.37
C ALA A 27 -8.02 -10.27 7.62
N ARG A 28 -7.68 -9.45 8.62
CA ARG A 28 -8.45 -9.31 9.87
C ARG A 28 -9.66 -8.37 9.73
N PHE A 29 -9.69 -7.52 8.71
CA PHE A 29 -10.79 -6.58 8.52
C PHE A 29 -12.04 -7.25 7.91
N ARG A 30 -13.18 -6.55 8.00
CA ARG A 30 -14.46 -6.98 7.46
C ARG A 30 -15.10 -5.87 6.62
N PRO A 31 -15.66 -6.18 5.44
CA PRO A 31 -15.70 -7.50 4.78
C PRO A 31 -14.30 -8.01 4.42
N ALA A 32 -14.10 -9.32 4.49
CA ALA A 32 -12.77 -9.91 4.35
C ALA A 32 -12.24 -9.70 2.92
N PRO A 33 -11.01 -9.17 2.76
CA PRO A 33 -10.39 -9.06 1.45
C PRO A 33 -10.01 -10.45 0.92
N ARG A 34 -9.92 -10.59 -0.41
CA ARG A 34 -9.44 -11.82 -1.04
C ARG A 34 -8.02 -11.60 -1.55
N TYR A 35 -7.07 -12.38 -1.05
CA TYR A 35 -5.70 -12.39 -1.57
C TYR A 35 -5.69 -12.76 -3.06
N VAL A 36 -4.89 -12.04 -3.85
CA VAL A 36 -4.76 -12.24 -5.30
C VAL A 36 -3.36 -12.72 -5.65
N ALA A 37 -2.32 -11.96 -5.30
CA ALA A 37 -0.93 -12.28 -5.64
C ALA A 37 0.07 -11.51 -4.77
N GLU A 38 1.30 -11.98 -4.69
CA GLU A 38 2.45 -11.14 -4.39
C GLU A 38 2.83 -10.33 -5.63
N ALA A 39 3.32 -9.11 -5.43
CA ALA A 39 3.70 -8.23 -6.52
C ALA A 39 4.80 -7.24 -6.10
N VAL A 40 5.38 -6.59 -7.09
CA VAL A 40 6.37 -5.54 -6.92
C VAL A 40 5.96 -4.32 -7.73
N ILE A 41 6.16 -3.13 -7.16
CA ILE A 41 5.99 -1.85 -7.86
C ILE A 41 7.25 -0.99 -7.74
N ARG A 42 7.37 0.04 -8.57
CA ARG A 42 8.46 1.03 -8.43
C ARG A 42 8.15 2.01 -7.31
N GLY A 43 9.10 2.17 -6.40
CA GLY A 43 9.00 3.12 -5.30
C GLY A 43 10.10 2.94 -4.27
N THR A 44 10.23 3.93 -3.39
CA THR A 44 11.19 3.93 -2.28
C THR A 44 10.45 3.76 -0.96
N LEU A 45 10.88 2.78 -0.16
CA LEU A 45 10.29 2.48 1.14
C LEU A 45 11.05 3.20 2.26
N TYR A 46 10.32 3.86 3.15
CA TYR A 46 10.86 4.58 4.29
C TYR A 46 10.38 3.97 5.61
N ASP A 47 11.27 3.94 6.59
CA ASP A 47 10.94 3.55 7.96
C ASP A 47 10.46 4.78 8.76
N LEU A 48 9.16 4.80 9.09
CA LEU A 48 8.54 5.82 9.95
C LEU A 48 8.51 5.39 11.43
N GLY A 49 9.20 4.29 11.76
CA GLY A 49 9.31 3.69 13.08
C GLY A 49 8.37 2.50 13.21
N SER A 50 7.09 2.76 13.49
CA SER A 50 6.14 1.68 13.78
C SER A 50 5.40 1.16 12.55
N TYR A 51 5.51 1.86 11.41
CA TYR A 51 4.95 1.53 10.12
C TYR A 51 5.84 2.11 9.01
N PRO A 52 5.75 1.60 7.77
CA PRO A 52 6.47 2.17 6.64
C PRO A 52 5.67 3.26 5.93
N GLY A 53 6.36 4.12 5.18
CA GLY A 53 5.75 4.95 4.14
C GLY A 53 6.44 4.71 2.80
N ALA A 54 5.69 4.73 1.69
CA ALA A 54 6.26 4.56 0.35
C ALA A 54 6.05 5.80 -0.51
N VAL A 55 7.07 6.21 -1.25
CA VAL A 55 6.95 7.19 -2.35
C VAL A 55 7.06 6.42 -3.67
N LEU A 56 6.14 6.67 -4.59
CA LEU A 56 6.02 5.91 -5.83
C LEU A 56 6.97 6.40 -6.92
N GLY A 57 7.35 5.49 -7.81
CA GLY A 57 8.25 5.79 -8.94
C GLY A 57 9.73 5.56 -8.61
N GLY A 58 10.62 6.17 -9.39
CA GLY A 58 12.06 5.93 -9.27
C GLY A 58 12.51 4.57 -9.80
N SER A 59 13.73 4.16 -9.41
CA SER A 59 14.36 2.90 -9.83
C SER A 59 14.20 1.77 -8.82
N ASP A 60 13.94 2.09 -7.55
CA ASP A 60 13.82 1.09 -6.48
C ASP A 60 12.52 0.30 -6.60
N GLU A 61 12.46 -0.83 -5.89
CA GLU A 61 11.34 -1.76 -5.91
C GLU A 61 10.71 -1.87 -4.53
N LEU A 62 9.38 -1.99 -4.50
CA LEU A 62 8.58 -2.19 -3.29
C LEU A 62 7.92 -3.56 -3.35
N VAL A 63 8.18 -4.39 -2.35
CA VAL A 63 7.58 -5.73 -2.25
C VAL A 63 6.26 -5.65 -1.50
N GLY A 64 5.21 -6.21 -2.10
CA GLY A 64 3.89 -6.20 -1.50
C GLY A 64 2.97 -7.31 -1.97
N GLU A 65 1.71 -7.15 -1.60
CA GLU A 65 0.63 -8.11 -1.84
C GLU A 65 -0.58 -7.38 -2.43
N ILE A 66 -1.26 -8.02 -3.36
CA ILE A 66 -2.50 -7.53 -3.98
C ILE A 66 -3.68 -8.26 -3.36
N TYR A 67 -4.70 -7.48 -2.98
CA TYR A 67 -5.96 -7.97 -2.47
C TYR A 67 -7.13 -7.35 -3.24
N ALA A 68 -8.14 -8.18 -3.56
CA ALA A 68 -9.43 -7.68 -3.98
C ALA A 68 -10.25 -7.26 -2.75
N ILE A 69 -10.80 -6.05 -2.78
CA ILE A 69 -11.49 -5.44 -1.64
C ILE A 69 -12.89 -4.95 -2.04
N ALA A 70 -13.78 -4.93 -1.06
CA ALA A 70 -15.09 -4.29 -1.22
C ALA A 70 -14.99 -2.78 -0.91
N PRO A 71 -15.89 -1.94 -1.44
CA PRO A 71 -15.89 -0.50 -1.18
C PRO A 71 -15.93 -0.14 0.32
N ALA A 72 -16.63 -0.94 1.14
CA ALA A 72 -16.68 -0.72 2.58
C ALA A 72 -15.33 -0.92 3.28
N LEU A 73 -14.50 -1.85 2.78
CA LEU A 73 -13.16 -2.06 3.32
C LEU A 73 -12.23 -0.93 2.88
N GLU A 74 -12.34 -0.46 1.64
CA GLU A 74 -11.57 0.69 1.17
C GLU A 74 -11.80 1.93 2.05
N ALA A 75 -13.06 2.26 2.36
CA ALA A 75 -13.37 3.40 3.22
C ALA A 75 -12.75 3.27 4.63
N LEU A 76 -12.64 2.04 5.14
CA LEU A 76 -11.99 1.78 6.42
C LEU A 76 -10.46 1.91 6.34
N LEU A 77 -9.85 1.48 5.23
CA LEU A 77 -8.42 1.71 4.98
C LEU A 77 -8.12 3.20 4.82
N ASP A 78 -8.97 3.96 4.14
CA ASP A 78 -8.81 5.42 4.03
C ASP A 78 -8.80 6.12 5.39
N GLN A 79 -9.66 5.66 6.31
CA GLN A 79 -9.67 6.16 7.68
C GLN A 79 -8.41 5.77 8.45
N LEU A 80 -7.96 4.52 8.31
CA LEU A 80 -6.76 4.01 8.97
C LEU A 80 -5.49 4.75 8.52
N GLU A 81 -5.38 5.02 7.21
CA GLU A 81 -4.24 5.70 6.58
C GLU A 81 -4.42 7.23 6.54
N GLU A 82 -5.39 7.77 7.30
CA GLU A 82 -5.71 9.20 7.39
C GLU A 82 -5.80 9.93 6.03
N VAL A 83 -6.36 9.29 5.01
CA VAL A 83 -6.55 9.91 3.69
C VAL A 83 -7.62 11.01 3.80
N ARG A 84 -7.28 12.21 3.30
CA ARG A 84 -8.20 13.35 3.24
C ARG A 84 -8.52 13.75 1.80
N PRO A 85 -9.72 14.30 1.51
CA PRO A 85 -10.11 14.69 0.15
C PRO A 85 -9.26 15.79 -0.49
N ASP A 86 -8.54 16.57 0.32
CA ASP A 86 -7.64 17.65 -0.09
C ASP A 86 -6.17 17.19 -0.21
N ASP A 87 -5.93 15.88 -0.17
CA ASP A 87 -4.61 15.25 -0.10
C ASP A 87 -3.74 15.69 1.09
N GLY A 88 -4.30 16.43 2.07
CA GLY A 88 -3.62 16.85 3.30
C GLY A 88 -3.56 15.75 4.38
N GLY A 89 -3.86 14.51 4.00
CA GLY A 89 -3.80 13.33 4.85
C GLY A 89 -2.38 12.93 5.23
N GLU A 90 -2.25 11.85 6.00
CA GLU A 90 -0.91 11.24 6.17
C GLU A 90 -0.48 10.52 4.90
N TYR A 91 -1.41 9.78 4.30
CA TYR A 91 -1.24 9.15 3.01
C TYR A 91 -2.15 9.79 1.97
N ILE A 92 -1.74 9.61 0.72
CA ILE A 92 -2.47 10.00 -0.47
C ILE A 92 -2.81 8.74 -1.26
N LYS A 93 -4.05 8.65 -1.73
CA LYS A 93 -4.48 7.51 -2.54
C LYS A 93 -4.02 7.68 -3.98
N ARG A 94 -3.40 6.65 -4.53
CA ARG A 94 -2.98 6.57 -5.94
C ARG A 94 -3.51 5.30 -6.57
N GLU A 95 -3.85 5.38 -7.85
CA GLU A 95 -4.20 4.22 -8.67
C GLU A 95 -3.02 3.91 -9.59
N VAL A 96 -2.50 2.69 -9.46
CA VAL A 96 -1.29 2.24 -10.15
C VAL A 96 -1.57 0.90 -10.80
N TRP A 97 -1.12 0.73 -12.03
CA TRP A 97 -1.12 -0.58 -12.69
C TRP A 97 -0.01 -1.45 -12.09
N VAL A 98 -0.38 -2.62 -11.58
CA VAL A 98 0.52 -3.54 -10.91
C VAL A 98 0.50 -4.89 -11.62
N GLN A 99 1.68 -5.41 -11.93
CA GLN A 99 1.83 -6.73 -12.53
C GLN A 99 1.57 -7.82 -11.49
N ALA A 100 0.57 -8.67 -11.76
CA ALA A 100 0.19 -9.84 -10.97
C ALA A 100 0.38 -11.10 -11.82
N GLY A 101 1.59 -11.64 -11.85
CA GLY A 101 1.94 -12.76 -12.72
C GLY A 101 1.87 -12.36 -14.20
N SER A 102 0.93 -12.93 -14.96
CA SER A 102 0.73 -12.64 -16.38
C SER A 102 -0.33 -11.58 -16.67
N THR A 103 -1.00 -11.05 -15.65
CA THR A 103 -2.02 -10.00 -15.79
C THR A 103 -1.56 -8.72 -15.12
N GLU A 104 -2.06 -7.59 -15.60
CA GLU A 104 -1.91 -6.30 -14.95
C GLU A 104 -3.24 -5.92 -14.28
N LEU A 105 -3.19 -5.40 -13.06
CA LEU A 105 -4.36 -5.00 -12.27
C LEU A 105 -4.22 -3.56 -11.81
N LEU A 106 -5.28 -2.76 -11.97
CA LEU A 106 -5.33 -1.43 -11.39
C LEU A 106 -5.53 -1.54 -9.87
N CYS A 107 -4.54 -1.10 -9.11
CA CYS A 107 -4.53 -1.21 -7.65
C CYS A 107 -4.47 0.16 -7.00
N LEU A 108 -5.21 0.32 -5.90
CA LEU A 108 -5.01 1.40 -4.96
C LEU A 108 -3.69 1.20 -4.22
N VAL A 109 -2.94 2.27 -4.06
CA VAL A 109 -1.71 2.34 -3.26
C VAL A 109 -1.80 3.57 -2.38
N TYR A 110 -1.51 3.40 -1.09
CA TYR A 110 -1.41 4.50 -0.14
C TYR A 110 0.03 5.04 -0.18
N GLU A 111 0.24 6.15 -0.85
CA GLU A 111 1.54 6.82 -0.96
C GLU A 111 1.73 7.78 0.23
N ILE A 112 2.87 7.75 0.91
CA ILE A 112 3.11 8.63 2.05
C ILE A 112 3.26 10.08 1.57
N HIS A 113 2.67 11.03 2.30
CA HIS A 113 2.85 12.44 1.97
C HIS A 113 4.35 12.83 2.04
N PRO A 114 4.92 13.51 1.02
CA PRO A 114 6.36 13.83 0.95
C PRO A 114 6.91 14.57 2.18
N ASP A 115 6.10 15.42 2.82
CA ASP A 115 6.51 16.15 4.03
C ASP A 115 6.81 15.23 5.24
N ARG A 116 6.38 13.96 5.20
CA ARG A 116 6.58 13.00 6.29
C ARG A 116 7.88 12.18 6.18
N ILE A 117 8.57 12.26 5.04
CA ILE A 117 9.78 11.46 4.79
C ILE A 117 11.10 12.20 5.08
N ALA A 118 11.04 13.49 5.42
CA ALA A 118 12.23 14.27 5.76
C ALA A 118 13.01 13.62 6.93
N GLY A 119 14.28 13.30 6.70
CA GLY A 119 15.16 12.67 7.70
C GLY A 119 14.86 11.20 8.00
N ARG A 120 13.96 10.56 7.25
CA ARG A 120 13.61 9.14 7.44
C ARG A 120 14.60 8.23 6.72
N ARG A 121 14.82 7.05 7.30
CA ARG A 121 15.71 6.04 6.73
C ARG A 121 15.00 5.29 5.60
N VAL A 122 15.70 5.11 4.48
CA VAL A 122 15.27 4.24 3.39
C VAL A 122 15.53 2.77 3.77
N ILE A 123 14.52 1.92 3.53
CA ILE A 123 14.63 0.47 3.61
C ILE A 123 15.05 -0.02 2.22
N ALA A 124 16.35 -0.23 2.02
CA ALA A 124 16.94 -0.53 0.71
C ALA A 124 16.44 -1.86 0.09
N SER A 125 15.96 -2.80 0.90
CA SER A 125 15.38 -4.05 0.41
C SER A 125 14.01 -3.87 -0.24
N GLY A 126 13.32 -2.75 0.02
CA GLY A 126 11.95 -2.55 -0.45
C GLY A 126 10.90 -3.42 0.23
N ASP A 127 11.30 -4.27 1.17
CA ASP A 127 10.43 -5.16 1.93
C ASP A 127 10.41 -4.75 3.41
N TRP A 128 9.23 -4.36 3.90
CA TRP A 128 9.01 -3.97 5.30
C TRP A 128 9.43 -5.04 6.32
N PHE A 129 9.28 -6.32 5.98
CA PHE A 129 9.64 -7.43 6.87
C PHE A 129 11.12 -7.79 6.80
N ASP A 130 11.83 -7.32 5.78
CA ASP A 130 13.29 -7.42 5.65
C ASP A 130 13.98 -6.09 6.00
N ARG A 131 13.43 -5.37 6.98
CA ARG A 131 14.10 -4.18 7.54
C ARG A 131 15.01 -4.59 8.68
N ALA A 132 16.23 -4.04 8.69
CA ALA A 132 17.08 -4.14 9.87
C ALA A 132 16.39 -3.42 11.04
N VAL A 133 15.90 -4.20 12.02
CA VAL A 133 15.37 -3.68 13.27
C VAL A 133 16.53 -3.02 14.03
N PRO A 134 16.44 -1.74 14.43
CA PRO A 134 17.47 -1.16 15.27
C PRO A 134 17.54 -2.00 16.54
N PHE A 135 18.76 -2.46 16.89
CA PHE A 135 19.02 -3.10 18.17
C PHE A 135 18.46 -2.20 19.28
N SER A 136 17.52 -2.74 20.07
CA SER A 136 16.93 -2.07 21.23
C SER A 136 17.94 -1.88 22.35
#